data_AF-A0A7R9P559-F1
#
_entry.id   AF-A0A7R9P559-F1
#
_cell.length_a   1.000
_cell.length_b   1.000
_cell.length_c   1.000
_cell.angle_alpha   90.00
_cell.angle_beta   90.00
_cell.angle_gamma   90.00
#
_symmetry.space_group_name_H-M   'P 1'
#
loop_
_entity.id
_entity.type
_entity.pdbx_description
1 polymer ?
#
loop_
_entity_poly.entity_id
_entity_poly.type
_entity_poly.pdbx_seq_one_letter_code
_entity_poly.pdbx_strand_id
1 'polypeptide(L)'
;MLRYLLTNQQQQHKTVTDLMPMIGARFYTQLDAVQIRADVLEDELSKEMENGRLCRLLVKLGTINERPELSLDPTWSETGDRYMLKLFRDYLLHQVSEDGRPWLDMAHVVQCLNKFDAGSPEKICLMSRDEQSILVVSYAELKHCLELSFEEVLSAAIKTE
;
A
#
# COMPACT_ATOMS: atom_id res chain seq x y z
N MET A 1 -31.10 12.48 37.43
CA MET A 1 -29.71 12.94 37.31
C MET A 1 -29.51 14.39 37.78
N LEU A 2 -30.01 15.42 37.07
CA LEU A 2 -29.73 16.84 37.42
C LEU A 2 -30.13 17.22 38.86
N ARG A 3 -31.33 16.82 39.32
CA ARG A 3 -31.72 17.01 40.74
C ARG A 3 -30.76 16.30 41.70
N TYR A 4 -30.40 15.04 41.44
CA TYR A 4 -29.44 14.29 42.27
C TYR A 4 -28.07 14.97 42.34
N LEU A 5 -27.57 15.54 41.24
CA LEU A 5 -26.30 16.29 41.22
C LEU A 5 -26.38 17.60 42.02
N LEU A 6 -27.51 18.32 41.93
CA LEU A 6 -27.69 19.64 42.56
C LEU A 6 -28.08 19.60 44.05
N THR A 7 -28.64 18.49 44.56
CA THR A 7 -29.02 18.40 45.98
C THR A 7 -27.79 18.31 46.88
N ASN A 8 -27.46 19.36 47.63
CA ASN A 8 -26.33 19.36 48.55
C ASN A 8 -26.72 18.67 49.87
N GLN A 9 -26.72 17.32 49.89
CA GLN A 9 -26.89 16.58 51.14
C GLN A 9 -25.55 16.54 51.87
N GLN A 10 -25.42 17.35 52.93
CA GLN A 10 -24.20 17.55 53.74
C GLN A 10 -23.62 16.27 54.39
N GLN A 11 -24.16 15.07 54.12
CA GLN A 11 -23.75 13.80 54.74
C GLN A 11 -23.62 12.61 53.76
N GLN A 12 -23.98 12.75 52.48
CA GLN A 12 -23.78 11.68 51.48
C GLN A 12 -22.71 12.07 50.48
N HIS A 13 -21.57 11.38 50.56
CA HIS A 13 -20.52 11.49 49.56
C HIS A 13 -20.98 10.83 48.27
N LYS A 14 -21.45 11.63 47.31
CA LYS A 14 -21.93 11.13 46.01
C LYS A 14 -20.77 10.51 45.24
N THR A 15 -20.98 9.32 44.68
CA THR A 15 -19.97 8.63 43.88
C THR A 15 -20.40 8.48 42.42
N VAL A 16 -19.44 8.27 41.52
CA VAL A 16 -19.72 8.01 40.10
C VAL A 16 -20.52 6.72 39.92
N THR A 17 -20.30 5.73 40.78
CA THR A 17 -21.04 4.46 40.79
C THR A 17 -22.53 4.66 41.08
N ASP A 18 -22.90 5.64 41.92
CA ASP A 18 -24.30 5.96 42.20
C ASP A 18 -25.02 6.60 40.99
N LEU A 19 -24.25 7.19 40.07
CA LEU A 19 -24.77 7.81 38.84
C LEU A 19 -24.99 6.80 37.72
N MET A 20 -24.25 5.69 37.70
CA MET A 20 -24.26 4.70 36.61
C MET A 20 -25.67 4.20 36.26
N PRO A 21 -26.56 3.85 37.21
CA PRO A 21 -27.93 3.43 36.87
C PRO A 21 -28.77 4.53 36.21
N MET A 22 -28.51 5.80 36.53
CA MET A 22 -29.26 6.94 35.98
C MET A 22 -28.81 7.33 34.56
N ILE A 23 -27.59 6.96 34.17
CA ILE A 23 -27.02 7.27 32.85
C ILE A 23 -26.81 6.03 31.98
N GLY A 24 -26.94 4.82 32.52
CA GLY A 24 -26.52 3.56 31.88
C GLY A 24 -27.01 3.39 30.45
N ALA A 25 -28.30 3.61 30.19
CA ALA A 25 -28.84 3.52 28.83
C ALA A 25 -28.18 4.51 27.84
N ARG A 26 -27.94 5.75 28.27
CA ARG A 26 -27.25 6.77 27.45
C ARG A 26 -25.76 6.48 27.35
N PHE A 27 -25.16 5.91 28.39
CA PHE A 27 -23.76 5.50 28.42
C PHE A 27 -23.51 4.43 27.35
N TYR A 28 -24.39 3.42 27.22
CA TYR A 28 -24.28 2.42 26.17
C TYR A 28 -24.40 3.02 24.76
N THR A 29 -25.30 3.99 24.55
CA THR A 29 -25.37 4.70 23.26
C THR A 29 -24.08 5.47 22.95
N GLN A 30 -23.46 6.09 23.96
CA GLN A 30 -22.17 6.78 23.76
C GLN A 30 -21.03 5.80 23.54
N LEU A 31 -21.02 4.66 24.24
CA LEU A 31 -20.03 3.61 24.07
C LEU A 31 -20.09 3.02 22.65
N ASP A 32 -21.30 2.69 22.18
CA ASP A 32 -21.56 2.20 20.82
C ASP A 32 -21.11 3.23 19.76
N ALA A 33 -21.44 4.51 19.95
CA ALA A 33 -20.98 5.57 19.05
C ALA A 33 -19.45 5.71 19.00
N VAL A 34 -18.76 5.50 20.12
CA VAL A 34 -17.29 5.50 20.17
C VAL A 34 -16.73 4.26 19.47
N GLN A 35 -17.34 3.09 19.62
CA GLN A 35 -16.92 1.85 18.95
C GLN A 35 -17.09 1.95 17.44
N ILE A 36 -18.26 2.37 16.95
CA ILE A 36 -18.49 2.60 15.52
C ILE A 36 -17.48 3.60 14.94
N ARG A 37 -17.17 4.66 15.70
CA ARG A 37 -16.16 5.62 15.27
C ARG A 37 -14.75 5.01 15.23
N ALA A 38 -14.41 4.13 16.17
CA ALA A 38 -13.15 3.41 16.16
C ALA A 38 -13.06 2.51 14.92
N ASP A 39 -14.11 1.74 14.61
CA ASP A 39 -14.16 0.88 13.43
C ASP A 39 -13.93 1.65 12.13
N VAL A 40 -14.56 2.83 11.99
CA VAL A 40 -14.35 3.70 10.82
C VAL A 40 -12.91 4.20 10.74
N LEU A 41 -12.30 4.59 11.86
CA LEU A 41 -10.91 5.04 11.88
C LEU A 41 -9.92 3.91 11.59
N GLU A 42 -10.21 2.69 12.07
CA GLU A 42 -9.40 1.51 11.78
C GLU A 42 -9.46 1.11 10.30
N ASP A 43 -10.64 1.20 9.67
CA ASP A 43 -10.82 0.94 8.24
C ASP A 43 -10.04 1.96 7.37
N GLU A 44 -10.15 3.25 7.69
CA GLU A 44 -9.39 4.29 6.99
C GLU A 44 -7.88 4.16 7.21
N LEU A 45 -7.44 3.80 8.41
CA LEU A 45 -6.04 3.53 8.70
C LEU A 45 -5.51 2.33 7.90
N SER A 46 -6.31 1.27 7.77
CA SER A 46 -5.94 0.10 6.97
C SER A 46 -5.69 0.46 5.50
N LYS A 47 -6.59 1.27 4.91
CA LYS A 47 -6.44 1.76 3.52
C LYS A 47 -5.16 2.59 3.35
N GLU A 48 -4.86 3.49 4.29
CA GLU A 48 -3.65 4.31 4.23
C GLU A 48 -2.37 3.50 4.43
N MET A 49 -2.40 2.44 5.25
CA MET A 49 -1.29 1.51 5.39
C MET A 49 -1.00 0.76 4.08
N GLU A 50 -2.04 0.31 3.38
CA GLU A 50 -1.91 -0.32 2.06
C GLU A 50 -1.35 0.66 1.03
N ASN A 51 -1.91 1.88 0.96
CA ASN A 51 -1.39 2.96 0.11
C ASN A 51 0.11 3.24 0.37
N GLY A 52 0.52 3.25 1.64
CA GLY A 52 1.91 3.42 2.02
C GLY A 52 2.82 2.29 1.51
N ARG A 53 2.35 1.04 1.49
CA ARG A 53 3.09 -0.10 0.91
C ARG A 53 3.24 0.06 -0.60
N LEU A 54 2.14 0.35 -1.28
CA LEU A 54 2.14 0.53 -2.74
C LEU A 54 3.01 1.70 -3.18
N CYS A 55 2.95 2.82 -2.44
CA CYS A 55 3.80 3.99 -2.67
C CYS A 55 5.29 3.62 -2.60
N ARG A 56 5.71 2.88 -1.57
CA ARG A 56 7.10 2.42 -1.45
C ARG A 56 7.53 1.52 -2.62
N LEU A 57 6.66 0.64 -3.11
CA LEU A 57 6.95 -0.20 -4.28
C LEU A 57 7.11 0.62 -5.55
N LEU A 58 6.20 1.56 -5.79
CA LEU A 58 6.28 2.47 -6.94
C LEU A 58 7.54 3.32 -6.90
N VAL A 59 7.96 3.79 -5.72
CA VAL A 59 9.23 4.49 -5.53
C VAL A 59 10.41 3.60 -5.89
N LYS A 60 10.43 2.34 -5.42
CA LYS A 60 11.50 1.38 -5.77
C LYS A 60 11.55 1.12 -7.29
N LEU A 61 10.40 0.84 -7.90
CA LEU A 61 10.29 0.66 -9.36
C LEU A 61 10.76 1.89 -10.12
N GLY A 62 10.33 3.09 -9.71
CA GLY A 62 10.75 4.35 -10.33
C GLY A 62 12.24 4.67 -10.11
N THR A 63 12.86 4.14 -9.06
CA THR A 63 14.31 4.30 -8.80
C THR A 63 15.17 3.45 -9.74
N ILE A 64 14.63 2.34 -10.25
CA ILE A 64 15.31 1.38 -11.12
C ILE A 64 14.98 1.65 -12.60
N ASN A 65 13.70 1.80 -12.93
CA ASN A 65 13.23 1.97 -14.29
C ASN A 65 13.79 3.24 -14.92
N GLU A 66 14.31 3.12 -16.15
CA GLU A 66 14.88 4.24 -16.92
C GLU A 66 16.01 4.99 -16.19
N ARG A 67 16.67 4.34 -15.20
CA ARG A 67 17.88 4.88 -14.60
C ARG A 67 18.93 5.06 -15.70
N PRO A 68 19.49 6.27 -15.88
CA PRO A 68 20.37 6.57 -17.01
C PRO A 68 21.71 5.84 -16.93
N GLU A 69 22.26 5.69 -15.73
CA GLU A 69 23.51 4.96 -15.50
C GLU A 69 23.58 4.47 -14.04
N LEU A 70 24.30 3.37 -13.84
CA LEU A 70 24.74 2.93 -12.52
C LEU A 70 26.15 2.33 -12.64
N SER A 71 27.08 2.75 -11.79
CA SER A 71 28.45 2.20 -11.77
C SER A 71 29.15 2.22 -13.15
N LEU A 72 28.99 3.31 -13.91
CA LEU A 72 29.52 3.51 -15.26
C LEU A 72 28.91 2.60 -16.35
N ASP A 73 27.82 1.90 -16.06
CA ASP A 73 27.03 1.15 -17.04
C ASP A 73 25.79 1.96 -17.46
N PRO A 74 25.75 2.52 -18.69
CA PRO A 74 24.60 3.28 -19.20
C PRO A 74 23.43 2.39 -19.62
N THR A 75 23.61 1.07 -19.67
CA THR A 75 22.58 0.09 -20.05
C THR A 75 22.05 -0.72 -18.87
N TRP A 76 22.44 -0.35 -17.65
CA TRP A 76 22.15 -1.11 -16.44
C TRP A 76 20.64 -1.39 -16.25
N SER A 77 19.80 -0.39 -16.54
CA SER A 77 18.33 -0.48 -16.42
C SER A 77 17.65 -1.25 -17.56
N GLU A 78 18.40 -1.61 -18.61
CA GLU A 78 17.88 -2.18 -19.87
C GLU A 78 18.19 -3.67 -20.04
N THR A 79 18.81 -4.32 -19.04
CA THR A 79 19.31 -5.69 -19.16
C THR A 79 18.85 -6.61 -18.02
N GLY A 80 18.74 -7.91 -18.32
CA GLY A 80 18.47 -8.98 -17.34
C GLY A 80 17.20 -8.74 -16.52
N ASP A 81 17.36 -8.79 -15.19
CA ASP A 81 16.27 -8.59 -14.24
C ASP A 81 15.58 -7.23 -14.37
N ARG A 82 16.35 -6.18 -14.69
CA ARG A 82 15.82 -4.81 -14.83
C ARG A 82 14.94 -4.68 -16.07
N TYR A 83 15.28 -5.42 -17.13
CA TYR A 83 14.43 -5.50 -18.32
C TYR A 83 13.06 -6.10 -18.01
N MET A 84 12.98 -7.14 -17.15
CA MET A 84 11.70 -7.68 -16.70
C MET A 84 10.87 -6.65 -15.92
N LEU A 85 11.51 -5.85 -15.07
CA LEU A 85 10.85 -4.76 -14.33
C LEU A 85 10.36 -3.63 -15.26
N LYS A 86 11.11 -3.34 -16.33
CA LYS A 86 10.69 -2.40 -17.38
C LYS A 86 9.44 -2.87 -18.11
N LEU A 87 9.39 -4.15 -18.49
CA LEU A 87 8.20 -4.72 -19.11
C LEU A 87 7.02 -4.78 -18.12
N PHE A 88 7.29 -5.06 -16.85
CA PHE A 88 6.25 -5.04 -15.82
C PHE A 88 5.65 -3.63 -15.64
N ARG A 89 6.47 -2.57 -15.71
CA ARG A 89 5.96 -1.19 -15.73
C ARG A 89 5.04 -0.96 -16.92
N ASP A 90 5.41 -1.42 -18.11
CA ASP A 90 4.58 -1.27 -19.30
C ASP A 90 3.25 -2.04 -19.17
N TYR A 91 3.30 -3.27 -18.65
CA TYR A 91 2.11 -4.06 -18.31
C TYR A 91 1.19 -3.35 -17.29
N LEU A 92 1.77 -2.67 -16.29
CA LEU A 92 1.04 -2.00 -15.21
C LEU A 92 0.45 -0.64 -15.65
N LEU A 93 1.23 0.19 -16.33
CA LEU A 93 0.94 1.63 -16.51
C LEU A 93 0.69 2.05 -17.96
N HIS A 94 1.03 1.21 -18.93
CA HIS A 94 0.90 1.51 -20.36
C HIS A 94 -0.09 0.57 -21.05
N GLN A 95 -1.17 0.24 -20.35
CA GLN A 95 -2.24 -0.57 -20.92
C GLN A 95 -2.93 0.17 -22.07
N VAL A 96 -3.35 -0.59 -23.08
CA VAL A 96 -4.08 -0.09 -24.23
C VAL A 96 -5.31 -0.95 -24.49
N SER A 97 -6.38 -0.33 -25.00
CA SER A 97 -7.56 -1.05 -25.50
C SER A 97 -7.25 -1.77 -26.81
N GLU A 98 -8.17 -2.62 -27.28
CA GLU A 98 -8.07 -3.25 -28.62
C GLU A 98 -7.87 -2.22 -29.75
N ASP A 99 -8.49 -1.03 -29.66
CA ASP A 99 -8.31 0.05 -30.63
C ASP A 99 -7.03 0.88 -30.43
N GLY A 100 -6.11 0.46 -29.55
CA GLY A 100 -4.84 1.14 -29.28
C GLY A 100 -4.91 2.41 -28.42
N ARG A 101 -6.06 2.75 -27.84
CA ARG A 101 -6.19 3.89 -26.93
C ARG A 101 -5.64 3.57 -25.54
N PRO A 102 -5.00 4.52 -24.83
CA PRO A 102 -4.59 4.30 -23.45
C PRO A 102 -5.77 3.85 -22.58
N TRP A 103 -5.57 2.78 -21.83
CA TRP A 103 -6.52 2.21 -20.88
C TRP A 103 -6.01 2.49 -19.46
N LEU A 104 -6.82 3.18 -18.66
CA LEU A 104 -6.47 3.53 -17.28
C LEU A 104 -7.43 2.82 -16.32
N ASP A 105 -6.97 1.72 -15.73
CA ASP A 105 -7.72 0.98 -14.71
C ASP A 105 -6.92 0.91 -13.40
N MET A 106 -7.32 1.76 -12.46
CA MET A 106 -6.69 1.84 -11.14
C MET A 106 -6.92 0.58 -10.30
N ALA A 107 -8.06 -0.11 -10.47
CA ALA A 107 -8.33 -1.34 -9.73
C ALA A 107 -7.37 -2.45 -10.17
N HIS A 108 -7.12 -2.56 -11.49
CA HIS A 108 -6.12 -3.46 -12.03
C HIS A 108 -4.71 -3.16 -11.50
N VAL A 109 -4.30 -1.88 -11.54
CA VAL A 109 -2.98 -1.45 -11.04
C VAL A 109 -2.79 -1.83 -9.56
N VAL A 110 -3.76 -1.49 -8.71
CA VAL A 110 -3.72 -1.79 -7.28
C VAL A 110 -3.69 -3.30 -7.04
N GLN A 111 -4.52 -4.07 -7.74
CA GLN A 111 -4.53 -5.53 -7.60
C GLN A 111 -3.18 -6.15 -8.01
N CYS A 112 -2.59 -5.71 -9.11
CA CYS A 112 -1.29 -6.18 -9.56
C CYS A 112 -0.18 -5.81 -8.57
N LEU A 113 -0.18 -4.59 -8.04
CA LEU A 113 0.81 -4.17 -7.04
C LEU A 113 0.64 -4.94 -5.72
N ASN A 114 -0.58 -5.27 -5.30
CA ASN A 114 -0.82 -6.11 -4.13
C ASN A 114 -0.27 -7.54 -4.32
N LYS A 115 -0.50 -8.15 -5.49
CA LYS A 115 0.07 -9.46 -5.84
C LYS A 115 1.60 -9.42 -5.92
N PHE A 116 2.13 -8.33 -6.46
CA PHE A 116 3.56 -8.06 -6.55
C PHE A 116 4.19 -7.91 -5.15
N ASP A 117 3.60 -7.11 -4.27
CA ASP A 117 4.07 -6.94 -2.89
C ASP A 117 4.03 -8.25 -2.10
N ALA A 118 2.96 -9.04 -2.28
CA ALA A 118 2.81 -10.34 -1.65
C ALA A 118 3.79 -11.39 -2.19
N GLY A 119 4.40 -11.18 -3.36
CA GLY A 119 5.21 -12.18 -4.05
C GLY A 119 4.36 -13.39 -4.48
N SER A 120 3.21 -13.13 -5.11
CA SER A 120 2.29 -14.19 -5.54
C SER A 120 2.95 -15.15 -6.56
N PRO A 121 2.67 -16.47 -6.50
CA PRO A 121 3.11 -17.42 -7.51
C PRO A 121 2.33 -17.31 -8.83
N GLU A 122 1.28 -16.47 -8.88
CA GLU A 122 0.52 -16.19 -10.09
C GLU A 122 1.43 -15.63 -11.18
N LYS A 123 1.25 -16.13 -12.41
CA LYS A 123 2.04 -15.76 -13.58
C LYS A 123 1.30 -14.79 -14.48
N ILE A 124 2.04 -13.82 -15.01
CA ILE A 124 1.58 -12.86 -16.01
C ILE A 124 2.43 -12.96 -17.27
N CYS A 125 1.86 -12.54 -18.40
CA CYS A 125 2.57 -12.44 -19.67
C CYS A 125 3.03 -11.01 -19.86
N LEU A 126 4.34 -10.81 -19.91
CA LEU A 126 4.98 -9.55 -20.25
C LEU A 126 5.40 -9.59 -21.72
N MET A 127 5.10 -8.53 -22.47
CA MET A 127 5.39 -8.44 -23.89
C MET A 127 6.32 -7.26 -24.15
N SER A 128 7.34 -7.47 -24.99
CA SER A 128 8.18 -6.38 -25.49
C SER A 128 7.38 -5.42 -26.37
N ARG A 129 7.81 -4.16 -26.47
CA ARG A 129 7.10 -3.13 -27.25
C ARG A 129 7.04 -3.40 -28.75
N ASP A 130 7.99 -4.18 -29.26
CA ASP A 130 8.02 -4.64 -30.64
C ASP A 130 7.17 -5.91 -30.86
N GLU A 131 6.51 -6.39 -29.80
CA GLU A 131 5.68 -7.61 -29.77
C GLU A 131 6.42 -8.89 -30.16
N GLN A 132 7.76 -8.86 -30.25
CA GLN A 132 8.55 -10.01 -30.69
C GLN A 132 8.90 -10.99 -29.57
N SER A 133 8.89 -10.52 -28.32
CA SER A 133 9.26 -11.32 -27.15
C SER A 133 8.14 -11.35 -26.13
N ILE A 134 7.75 -12.56 -25.70
CA ILE A 134 6.78 -12.79 -24.63
C ILE A 134 7.50 -13.54 -23.50
N LEU A 135 7.42 -12.99 -22.29
CA LEU A 135 7.98 -13.56 -21.08
C LEU A 135 6.84 -13.90 -20.12
N VAL A 136 6.80 -15.15 -19.67
CA VAL A 136 5.83 -15.60 -18.67
C VAL A 136 6.53 -15.68 -17.33
N VAL A 137 6.18 -14.78 -16.41
CA VAL A 137 6.88 -14.60 -15.12
C VAL A 137 5.87 -14.46 -13.99
N SER A 138 6.23 -14.95 -12.81
CA SER A 138 5.43 -14.80 -11.60
C SER A 138 5.69 -13.46 -10.90
N TYR A 139 4.70 -12.99 -10.12
CA TYR A 139 4.90 -11.83 -9.26
C TYR A 139 6.03 -12.05 -8.22
N ALA A 140 6.23 -13.29 -7.76
CA ALA A 140 7.34 -13.66 -6.89
C ALA A 140 8.71 -13.44 -7.54
N GLU A 141 8.89 -13.88 -8.78
CA GLU A 141 10.12 -13.66 -9.55
C GLU A 141 10.37 -12.17 -9.78
N LEU A 142 9.34 -11.42 -10.19
CA LEU A 142 9.47 -9.96 -10.36
C LEU A 142 9.85 -9.26 -9.05
N LYS A 143 9.28 -9.67 -7.92
CA LYS A 143 9.60 -9.10 -6.61
C LYS A 143 11.06 -9.36 -6.26
N HIS A 144 11.55 -10.56 -6.53
CA HIS A 144 12.97 -10.89 -6.35
C HIS A 144 13.88 -9.99 -7.20
N CYS A 145 13.55 -9.82 -8.48
CA CYS A 145 14.27 -8.90 -9.38
C CYS A 145 14.28 -7.46 -8.85
N LEU A 146 13.16 -6.98 -8.30
CA LEU A 146 13.05 -5.66 -7.69
C LEU A 146 13.98 -5.51 -6.49
N GLU A 147 13.97 -6.48 -5.58
CA GLU A 147 14.79 -6.47 -4.37
C GLU A 147 16.28 -6.47 -4.69
N LEU A 148 16.72 -7.37 -5.58
CA LEU A 148 18.12 -7.42 -6.02
C LEU A 148 18.56 -6.11 -6.70
N SER A 149 17.78 -5.62 -7.66
CA SER A 149 18.12 -4.41 -8.40
C SER A 149 18.12 -3.17 -7.51
N PHE A 150 17.23 -3.11 -6.51
CA PHE A 150 17.21 -2.00 -5.56
C PHE A 150 18.41 -2.05 -4.61
N GLU A 151 18.82 -3.24 -4.17
CA GLU A 151 20.00 -3.44 -3.31
C GLU A 151 21.30 -3.02 -4.03
N GLU A 152 21.42 -3.27 -5.33
CA GLU A 152 22.54 -2.78 -6.16
C GLU A 152 22.62 -1.24 -6.13
N VAL A 153 21.48 -0.56 -6.26
CA VAL A 153 21.41 0.91 -6.21
C VAL A 153 21.74 1.42 -4.81
N LEU A 154 21.22 0.79 -3.75
CA LEU A 154 21.53 1.15 -2.36
C LEU A 154 23.03 1.01 -2.06
N SER A 155 23.62 -0.10 -2.48
CA SER A 155 25.05 -0.37 -2.29
C SER A 155 25.92 0.66 -3.01
N ALA A 156 25.54 1.06 -4.22
CA ALA A 156 26.23 2.11 -4.96
C ALA A 156 26.07 3.50 -4.31
N ALA A 157 24.92 3.79 -3.69
CA ALA A 157 24.66 5.05 -2.98
C ALA A 157 25.42 5.16 -1.65
N ILE A 158 25.68 4.02 -0.99
CA ILE A 158 26.39 3.97 0.30
C ILE A 158 27.91 4.07 0.13
N LYS A 159 28.46 4.02 -1.10
CA LYS A 159 29.92 4.07 -1.35
C LYS A 159 30.59 5.18 -0.52
N THR A 160 31.21 4.70 0.55
CA THR A 160 32.06 5.41 1.49
C THR A 160 33.32 5.86 0.76
N GLU A 161 33.71 7.11 0.99
CA GLU A 161 35.07 7.60 0.73
C GLU A 161 36.13 6.68 1.37
#